data_AF-A0A937BA71-F1
#
_entry.id   AF-A0A937BA71-F1
#
_cell.length_a   1.000
_cell.length_b   1.000
_cell.length_c   1.000
_cell.angle_alpha   90.00
_cell.angle_beta   90.00
_cell.angle_gamma   90.00
#
_symmetry.space_group_name_H-M   'P 1'
#
loop_
_entity.id
_entity.type
_entity.pdbx_description
1 polymer ?
#
loop_
_entity_poly.entity_id
_entity_poly.type
_entity_poly.pdbx_seq_one_letter_code
_entity_poly.pdbx_strand_id
1 'polypeptide(L)'
;MSEIGTGLQNASGIRTAIARAGYAFVEASDMRTALARFGTLADWPAFAESWNDLEVDTYMGDGGRYRRRRFGVWAAERRGPIVRGPHQAHFQTLDYNTLNGGIERWFKPIADAIGDGASMRTVLEYCRALFGRLAPDTARWHIEAHQFRIEAKQGEQGKPTPAGMHRDGVDYVLVLLVNRRNIRTGTTTLHDLDRRPLGPFTPPDHPAARR
;
A
#
# COMPACT_ATOMS: atom_id res chain seq x y z
N MET A 1 -22.70 19.22 -3.78
CA MET A 1 -22.80 17.84 -4.29
C MET A 1 -21.53 17.58 -5.08
N SER A 2 -20.54 16.91 -4.48
CA SER A 2 -19.27 16.60 -5.14
C SER A 2 -19.46 15.27 -5.86
N GLU A 3 -19.41 15.30 -7.19
CA GLU A 3 -19.35 14.09 -8.01
C GLU A 3 -18.12 13.28 -7.58
N ILE A 4 -18.35 12.09 -7.04
CA ILE A 4 -17.31 11.07 -6.93
C ILE A 4 -17.10 10.58 -8.36
N GLY A 5 -16.16 11.21 -9.07
CA GLY A 5 -15.83 10.87 -10.44
C GLY A 5 -15.25 9.45 -10.52
N THR A 6 -16.10 8.50 -10.93
CA THR A 6 -15.76 7.11 -11.28
C THR A 6 -15.31 6.98 -12.75
N GLY A 7 -14.84 8.08 -13.36
CA GLY A 7 -14.30 8.09 -14.72
C GLY A 7 -12.81 7.74 -14.75
N LEU A 8 -12.35 7.17 -15.87
CA LEU A 8 -10.94 6.83 -16.14
C LEU A 8 -9.99 7.92 -15.62
N GLN A 9 -9.29 7.67 -14.52
CA GLN A 9 -8.30 8.59 -14.01
C GLN A 9 -6.97 8.34 -14.73
N ASN A 10 -6.69 9.12 -15.77
CA ASN A 10 -5.35 9.16 -16.32
C ASN A 10 -4.34 9.69 -15.29
N ALA A 11 -3.04 9.46 -15.49
CA ALA A 11 -2.01 9.85 -14.51
C ALA A 11 -2.01 11.35 -14.13
N SER A 12 -2.45 12.25 -15.04
CA SER A 12 -2.61 13.68 -14.71
C SER A 12 -3.82 13.91 -13.79
N GLY A 13 -4.90 13.16 -13.98
CA GLY A 13 -6.07 13.13 -13.10
C GLY A 13 -5.71 12.68 -11.68
N ILE A 14 -4.96 11.58 -11.55
CA ILE A 14 -4.51 11.05 -10.24
C ILE A 14 -3.71 12.12 -9.47
N ARG A 15 -2.69 12.71 -10.11
CA ARG A 15 -1.87 13.76 -9.48
C ARG A 15 -2.71 14.97 -9.08
N THR A 16 -3.63 15.40 -9.94
CA THR A 16 -4.48 16.57 -9.68
C THR A 16 -5.42 16.31 -8.50
N ALA A 17 -5.99 15.10 -8.40
CA ALA A 17 -6.82 14.69 -7.28
C ALA A 17 -6.02 14.72 -5.97
N ILE A 18 -4.82 14.14 -5.94
CA ILE A 18 -3.95 14.17 -4.74
C ILE A 18 -3.60 15.62 -4.37
N ALA A 19 -3.21 16.46 -5.33
CA ALA A 19 -2.83 17.85 -5.05
C ALA A 19 -3.99 18.70 -4.51
N ARG A 20 -5.23 18.41 -4.93
CA ARG A 20 -6.42 19.18 -4.51
C ARG A 20 -7.07 18.64 -3.25
N ALA A 21 -7.18 17.32 -3.13
CA ALA A 21 -7.98 16.65 -2.10
C ALA A 21 -7.13 15.88 -1.07
N GLY A 22 -5.82 15.75 -1.30
CA GLY A 22 -4.92 14.96 -0.46
C GLY A 22 -4.99 13.45 -0.69
N TYR A 23 -5.86 12.96 -1.59
CA TYR A 23 -5.99 11.56 -1.93
C TYR A 23 -6.50 11.38 -3.38
N ALA A 24 -6.34 10.17 -3.91
CA ALA A 24 -7.01 9.72 -5.12
C ALA A 24 -7.42 8.26 -4.94
N PHE A 25 -8.66 7.95 -5.31
CA PHE A 25 -9.10 6.58 -5.49
C PHE A 25 -9.00 6.21 -6.98
N VAL A 26 -8.35 5.08 -7.28
CA VAL A 26 -8.02 4.68 -8.65
C VAL A 26 -8.46 3.23 -8.86
N GLU A 27 -9.30 3.01 -9.87
CA GLU A 27 -9.76 1.67 -10.26
C GLU A 27 -8.63 0.82 -10.84
N ALA A 28 -8.78 -0.50 -10.78
CA ALA A 28 -7.72 -1.43 -11.17
C ALA A 28 -7.27 -1.27 -12.63
N SER A 29 -8.19 -1.00 -13.56
CA SER A 29 -7.88 -0.77 -14.99
C SER A 29 -7.02 0.48 -15.20
N ASP A 30 -7.33 1.55 -14.49
CA ASP A 30 -6.62 2.82 -14.57
C ASP A 30 -5.24 2.71 -13.94
N MET A 31 -5.16 2.06 -12.77
CA MET A 31 -3.89 1.82 -12.10
C MET A 31 -2.96 0.95 -12.97
N ARG A 32 -3.48 -0.10 -13.61
CA ARG A 32 -2.69 -0.92 -14.55
C ARG A 32 -2.16 -0.09 -15.73
N THR A 33 -3.02 0.76 -16.30
CA THR A 33 -2.64 1.67 -17.38
C THR A 33 -1.59 2.67 -16.94
N ALA A 34 -1.69 3.20 -15.72
CA ALA A 34 -0.73 4.12 -15.14
C ALA A 34 0.63 3.45 -14.91
N LEU A 35 0.65 2.24 -14.33
CA LEU A 35 1.87 1.47 -14.08
C LEU A 35 2.60 1.07 -15.37
N ALA A 36 1.86 0.68 -16.42
CA ALA A 36 2.43 0.25 -17.70
C ALA A 36 3.29 1.32 -18.40
N ARG A 37 3.18 2.59 -17.97
CA ARG A 37 4.02 3.69 -18.48
C ARG A 37 5.42 3.74 -17.87
N PHE A 38 5.64 3.03 -16.76
CA PHE A 38 6.89 3.07 -15.99
C PHE A 38 7.67 1.76 -16.04
N GLY A 39 7.10 0.73 -16.65
CA GLY A 39 7.73 -0.58 -16.76
C GLY A 39 6.74 -1.65 -17.16
N THR A 40 7.09 -2.89 -16.83
CA THR A 40 6.30 -4.08 -17.17
C THR A 40 5.84 -4.79 -15.90
N LEU A 41 4.65 -5.36 -15.97
CA LEU A 41 4.07 -6.24 -14.95
C LEU A 41 4.15 -7.71 -15.40
N ALA A 42 5.17 -8.08 -16.18
CA ALA A 42 5.31 -9.42 -16.76
C ALA A 42 5.40 -10.54 -15.70
N ASP A 43 5.96 -10.23 -14.54
CA ASP A 43 6.08 -11.13 -13.38
C ASP A 43 4.93 -10.96 -12.36
N TRP A 44 3.86 -10.25 -12.72
CA TRP A 44 2.72 -10.00 -11.82
C TRP A 44 2.15 -11.27 -11.18
N PRO A 45 2.03 -12.43 -11.87
CA PRO A 45 1.60 -13.67 -11.23
C PRO A 45 2.48 -14.05 -10.03
N ALA A 46 3.80 -14.09 -10.21
CA ALA A 46 4.75 -14.40 -9.15
C ALA A 46 4.74 -13.34 -8.03
N PHE A 47 4.67 -12.06 -8.40
CA PHE A 47 4.52 -10.96 -7.46
C PHE A 47 3.28 -11.14 -6.58
N ALA A 48 2.11 -11.43 -7.18
CA ALA A 48 0.87 -11.63 -6.45
C ALA A 48 0.88 -12.92 -5.62
N GLU A 49 1.48 -14.00 -6.12
CA GLU A 49 1.61 -15.27 -5.38
C GLU A 49 2.49 -15.17 -4.14
N SER A 50 3.44 -14.22 -4.10
CA SER A 50 4.30 -14.01 -2.92
C SER A 50 3.52 -13.67 -1.64
N TRP A 51 2.27 -13.20 -1.76
CA TRP A 51 1.38 -13.00 -0.61
C TRP A 51 0.96 -14.31 0.10
N ASN A 52 1.21 -15.48 -0.51
CA ASN A 52 0.98 -16.78 0.12
C ASN A 52 2.13 -17.23 1.03
N ASP A 53 3.31 -16.61 0.91
CA ASP A 53 4.52 -16.91 1.69
C ASP A 53 4.87 -15.76 2.67
N LEU A 54 3.85 -15.13 3.25
CA LEU A 54 4.04 -14.09 4.27
C LEU A 54 4.08 -14.69 5.67
N GLU A 55 4.88 -14.07 6.52
CA GLU A 55 5.17 -14.52 7.88
C GLU A 55 4.22 -13.86 8.88
N VAL A 56 3.86 -14.57 9.93
CA VAL A 56 2.89 -14.05 10.91
C VAL A 56 3.50 -12.85 11.65
N ASP A 57 2.73 -11.76 11.75
CA ASP A 57 3.10 -10.58 12.52
C ASP A 57 3.02 -10.92 14.02
N THR A 58 4.17 -10.90 14.70
CA THR A 58 4.29 -11.18 16.14
C THR A 58 4.26 -9.91 16.99
N TYR A 59 4.13 -8.74 16.39
CA TYR A 59 4.11 -7.44 17.07
C TYR A 59 2.70 -6.87 17.19
N MET A 60 1.66 -7.68 16.98
CA MET A 60 0.27 -7.28 17.11
C MET A 60 -0.06 -7.01 18.59
N GLY A 61 -0.25 -5.74 18.95
CA GLY A 61 -0.54 -5.33 20.33
C GLY A 61 -1.85 -5.89 20.92
N ASP A 62 -2.78 -6.34 20.06
CA ASP A 62 -4.01 -7.04 20.47
C ASP A 62 -3.83 -8.57 20.61
N GLY A 63 -2.61 -9.08 20.42
CA GLY A 63 -2.29 -10.51 20.43
C GLY A 63 -2.80 -11.28 19.20
N GLY A 64 -3.39 -10.60 18.21
CA GLY A 64 -3.97 -11.23 17.03
C GLY A 64 -2.92 -11.91 16.14
N ARG A 65 -3.31 -13.01 15.48
CA ARG A 65 -2.44 -13.76 14.53
C ARG A 65 -3.00 -13.75 13.11
N TYR A 66 -3.96 -12.86 12.85
CA TYR A 66 -4.63 -12.68 11.57
C TYR A 66 -3.83 -11.86 10.54
N ARG A 67 -2.74 -11.20 10.94
CA ARG A 67 -1.90 -10.40 10.04
C ARG A 67 -0.61 -11.14 9.72
N ARG A 68 -0.34 -11.30 8.43
CA ARG A 68 0.95 -11.75 7.90
C ARG A 68 1.61 -10.64 7.11
N ARG A 69 2.93 -10.53 7.18
CA ARG A 69 3.66 -9.48 6.50
C ARG A 69 5.12 -9.79 6.19
N ARG A 70 5.63 -9.04 5.22
CA ARG A 70 7.06 -8.85 4.94
C ARG A 70 7.35 -7.37 4.73
N PHE A 71 8.62 -7.00 4.85
CA PHE A 71 9.07 -5.61 4.80
C PHE A 71 10.29 -5.42 3.92
N GLY A 72 10.39 -4.29 3.22
CA GLY A 72 11.57 -3.94 2.46
C GLY A 72 11.78 -2.43 2.43
N VAL A 73 13.02 -2.02 2.16
CA VAL A 73 13.43 -0.62 2.14
C VAL A 73 14.22 -0.32 0.87
N TRP A 74 13.95 0.84 0.30
CA TRP A 74 14.66 1.38 -0.85
C TRP A 74 15.00 2.86 -0.63
N ALA A 75 16.04 3.32 -1.32
CA ALA A 75 16.34 4.73 -1.47
C ALA A 75 16.22 5.12 -2.94
N ALA A 76 15.65 6.29 -3.19
CA ALA A 76 15.56 6.83 -4.54
C ALA A 76 15.94 8.30 -4.57
N GLU A 77 16.81 8.68 -5.50
CA GLU A 77 17.02 10.08 -5.85
C GLU A 77 15.97 10.55 -6.86
N ARG A 78 15.96 11.86 -7.15
CA ARG A 78 15.10 12.44 -8.19
C ARG A 78 15.29 11.77 -9.56
N ARG A 79 16.48 11.29 -9.87
CA ARG A 79 16.86 10.60 -11.12
C ARG A 79 17.84 9.47 -10.78
N GLY A 80 18.02 8.54 -11.70
CA GLY A 80 18.89 7.39 -11.49
C GLY A 80 18.17 6.19 -10.89
N PRO A 81 18.92 5.16 -10.46
CA PRO A 81 18.34 3.90 -10.00
C PRO A 81 17.67 4.05 -8.64
N ILE A 82 16.59 3.31 -8.43
CA ILE A 82 16.05 3.03 -7.11
C ILE A 82 16.87 1.87 -6.51
N VAL A 83 17.54 2.13 -5.39
CA VAL A 83 18.49 1.18 -4.80
C VAL A 83 17.85 0.56 -3.57
N ARG A 84 17.93 -0.78 -3.47
CA ARG A 84 17.48 -1.49 -2.27
C ARG A 84 18.40 -1.19 -1.10
N GLY A 85 17.82 -0.78 0.02
CA GLY A 85 18.54 -0.49 1.25
C GLY A 85 18.82 -1.76 2.06
N PRO A 86 19.70 -1.66 3.08
CA PRO A 86 19.87 -2.74 4.04
C PRO A 86 18.54 -3.02 4.77
N HIS A 87 18.36 -4.27 5.20
CA HIS A 87 17.23 -4.61 6.05
C HIS A 87 17.32 -3.85 7.37
N GLN A 88 16.21 -3.23 7.78
CA GLN A 88 16.11 -2.45 9.01
C GLN A 88 14.77 -2.71 9.69
N ALA A 89 14.65 -2.28 10.96
CA ALA A 89 13.38 -2.25 11.65
C ALA A 89 12.42 -1.24 11.01
N HIS A 90 11.13 -1.55 11.06
CA HIS A 90 10.09 -0.56 10.87
C HIS A 90 9.75 0.07 12.23
N PHE A 91 9.88 1.38 12.33
CA PHE A 91 9.61 2.15 13.54
C PHE A 91 8.50 3.18 13.28
N GLN A 92 7.52 3.24 14.19
CA GLN A 92 6.52 4.31 14.22
C GLN A 92 6.43 4.81 15.65
N THR A 93 6.28 6.13 15.83
CA THR A 93 5.98 6.68 17.16
C THR A 93 4.57 6.29 17.59
N LEU A 94 4.29 6.38 18.90
CA LEU A 94 2.94 6.15 19.43
C LEU A 94 1.93 7.18 18.89
N ASP A 95 2.38 8.39 18.53
CA ASP A 95 1.53 9.43 17.95
C ASP A 95 0.93 9.02 16.60
N TYR A 96 1.65 8.19 15.83
CA TYR A 96 1.19 7.67 14.54
C TYR A 96 0.56 6.28 14.67
N ASN A 97 1.07 5.42 15.55
CA ASN A 97 0.56 4.07 15.75
C ASN A 97 0.36 3.79 17.24
N THR A 98 -0.81 4.12 17.76
CA THR A 98 -1.14 3.95 19.18
C THR A 98 -1.13 2.48 19.64
N LEU A 99 -1.30 1.54 18.71
CA LEU A 99 -1.36 0.11 19.02
C LEU A 99 0.03 -0.56 19.01
N ASN A 100 0.89 -0.21 18.06
CA ASN A 100 2.14 -0.92 17.80
C ASN A 100 3.38 0.00 17.70
N GLY A 101 3.23 1.27 18.06
CA GLY A 101 4.30 2.27 18.04
C GLY A 101 5.21 2.20 19.26
N GLY A 102 6.30 2.98 19.23
CA GLY A 102 7.25 3.09 20.34
C GLY A 102 8.27 1.94 20.42
N ILE A 103 8.23 0.99 19.49
CA ILE A 103 9.18 -0.13 19.40
C ILE A 103 9.70 -0.31 17.99
N GLU A 104 10.95 -0.79 17.87
CA GLU A 104 11.51 -1.27 16.62
C GLU A 104 10.94 -2.65 16.28
N ARG A 105 10.36 -2.80 15.08
CA ARG A 105 9.76 -4.06 14.64
C ARG A 105 10.52 -4.63 13.46
N TRP A 106 11.24 -5.71 13.72
CA TRP A 106 11.98 -6.46 12.71
C TRP A 106 11.07 -7.50 12.07
N PHE A 107 10.61 -7.22 10.85
CA PHE A 107 9.80 -8.13 10.05
C PHE A 107 10.66 -8.90 9.06
N LYS A 108 10.19 -10.07 8.61
CA LYS A 108 10.90 -10.82 7.57
C LYS A 108 11.04 -9.98 6.29
N PRO A 109 12.21 -9.99 5.63
CA PRO A 109 12.41 -9.21 4.43
C PRO A 109 11.51 -9.69 3.30
N ILE A 110 11.10 -8.77 2.43
CA ILE A 110 10.55 -9.10 1.10
C ILE A 110 11.60 -9.94 0.38
N ALA A 111 11.20 -11.05 -0.23
CA ALA A 111 12.14 -11.95 -0.91
C ALA A 111 12.82 -11.25 -2.08
N ASP A 112 14.10 -11.54 -2.32
CA ASP A 112 14.91 -10.85 -3.34
C ASP A 112 14.31 -10.96 -4.72
N ALA A 113 13.87 -12.15 -5.12
CA ALA A 113 13.17 -12.37 -6.39
C ALA A 113 11.93 -11.48 -6.59
N ILE A 114 11.27 -11.05 -5.50
CA ILE A 114 10.09 -10.17 -5.55
C ILE A 114 10.50 -8.70 -5.48
N GLY A 115 11.43 -8.35 -4.59
CA GLY A 115 11.95 -6.99 -4.44
C GLY A 115 12.68 -6.51 -5.70
N ASP A 116 13.35 -7.44 -6.39
CA ASP A 116 14.06 -7.25 -7.64
C ASP A 116 13.22 -7.67 -8.86
N GLY A 117 11.91 -7.87 -8.67
CA GLY A 117 10.97 -8.17 -9.74
C GLY A 117 10.62 -6.93 -10.58
N ALA A 118 10.18 -7.15 -11.82
CA ALA A 118 9.74 -6.10 -12.73
C ALA A 118 8.52 -5.34 -12.18
N SER A 119 7.57 -6.05 -11.57
CA SER A 119 6.37 -5.46 -10.96
C SER A 119 6.72 -4.53 -9.80
N MET A 120 7.61 -4.96 -8.88
CA MET A 120 8.05 -4.12 -7.77
C MET A 120 8.74 -2.85 -8.27
N ARG A 121 9.73 -2.99 -9.19
CA ARG A 121 10.41 -1.84 -9.79
C ARG A 121 9.44 -0.88 -10.46
N THR A 122 8.46 -1.39 -11.20
CA THR A 122 7.45 -0.57 -11.89
C THR A 122 6.60 0.23 -10.89
N VAL A 123 6.17 -0.39 -9.78
CA VAL A 123 5.41 0.31 -8.73
C VAL A 123 6.25 1.38 -8.05
N LEU A 124 7.51 1.08 -7.72
CA LEU A 124 8.43 2.04 -7.10
C LEU A 124 8.71 3.24 -8.02
N GLU A 125 8.96 2.99 -9.30
CA GLU A 125 9.19 4.04 -10.31
C GLU A 125 7.96 4.92 -10.51
N TYR A 126 6.77 4.31 -10.57
CA TYR A 126 5.50 5.04 -10.61
C TYR A 126 5.36 5.98 -9.40
N CYS A 127 5.59 5.48 -8.18
CA CYS A 127 5.49 6.27 -6.96
C CYS A 127 6.49 7.43 -6.96
N ARG A 128 7.75 7.17 -7.29
CA ARG A 128 8.81 8.18 -7.39
C ARG A 128 8.43 9.28 -8.38
N ALA A 129 7.91 8.92 -9.54
CA ALA A 129 7.51 9.88 -10.56
C ALA A 129 6.27 10.70 -10.18
N LEU A 130 5.28 10.06 -9.53
CA LEU A 130 4.05 10.73 -9.09
C LEU A 130 4.34 11.69 -7.93
N PHE A 131 4.94 11.18 -6.85
CA PHE A 131 5.21 11.96 -5.65
C PHE A 131 6.32 12.99 -5.87
N GLY A 132 7.31 12.71 -6.72
CA GLY A 132 8.31 13.70 -7.12
C GLY A 132 7.74 14.92 -7.87
N ARG A 133 6.55 14.80 -8.48
CA ARG A 133 5.83 15.97 -9.05
C ARG A 133 4.98 16.71 -8.03
N LEU A 134 4.63 16.06 -6.91
CA LEU A 134 3.84 16.65 -5.83
C LEU A 134 4.74 17.34 -4.79
N ALA A 135 5.96 16.82 -4.59
CA ALA A 135 7.00 17.40 -3.76
C ALA A 135 8.27 17.66 -4.59
N PRO A 136 8.27 18.72 -5.42
CA PRO A 136 9.35 19.00 -6.35
C PRO A 136 10.66 19.42 -5.67
N ASP A 137 10.69 19.69 -4.36
CA ASP A 137 11.90 20.03 -3.62
C ASP A 137 12.56 18.81 -2.95
N THR A 138 11.89 17.66 -2.92
CA THR A 138 12.45 16.43 -2.36
C THR A 138 13.59 15.90 -3.23
N ALA A 139 14.81 15.93 -2.70
CA ALA A 139 15.99 15.44 -3.38
C ALA A 139 16.13 13.90 -3.31
N ARG A 140 15.74 13.32 -2.18
CA ARG A 140 15.89 11.89 -1.87
C ARG A 140 14.65 11.36 -1.16
N TRP A 141 14.24 10.16 -1.53
CA TRP A 141 13.16 9.40 -0.92
C TRP A 141 13.73 8.24 -0.11
N HIS A 142 13.23 8.09 1.10
CA HIS A 142 13.27 6.84 1.85
C HIS A 142 11.96 6.12 1.60
N ILE A 143 12.02 4.89 1.09
CA ILE A 143 10.84 4.14 0.67
C ILE A 143 10.75 2.88 1.51
N GLU A 144 9.64 2.73 2.21
CA GLU A 144 9.27 1.51 2.91
C GLU A 144 8.17 0.80 2.11
N ALA A 145 8.33 -0.50 1.85
CA ALA A 145 7.27 -1.33 1.29
C ALA A 145 6.83 -2.39 2.30
N HIS A 146 5.51 -2.49 2.47
CA HIS A 146 4.89 -3.47 3.33
C HIS A 146 4.00 -4.39 2.51
N GLN A 147 4.32 -5.69 2.52
CA GLN A 147 3.36 -6.70 2.07
C GLN A 147 2.49 -7.06 3.27
N PHE A 148 1.17 -6.91 3.13
CA PHE A 148 0.21 -7.32 4.15
C PHE A 148 -0.79 -8.32 3.60
N ARG A 149 -1.06 -9.36 4.38
CA ARG A 149 -2.21 -10.25 4.21
C ARG A 149 -2.97 -10.33 5.52
N ILE A 150 -4.27 -10.09 5.44
CA ILE A 150 -5.19 -10.19 6.56
C ILE A 150 -6.05 -11.42 6.34
N GLU A 151 -6.02 -12.34 7.29
CA GLU A 151 -6.74 -13.61 7.22
C GLU A 151 -7.90 -13.57 8.20
N ALA A 152 -9.13 -13.61 7.70
CA ALA A 152 -10.29 -13.90 8.53
C ALA A 152 -10.43 -15.42 8.65
N LYS A 153 -10.53 -15.94 9.88
CA LYS A 153 -10.78 -17.37 10.14
C LYS A 153 -12.14 -17.52 10.82
N GLN A 154 -12.68 -18.73 10.83
CA GLN A 154 -13.88 -19.02 11.60
C GLN A 154 -13.61 -18.73 13.09
N GLY A 155 -14.36 -17.80 13.67
CA GLY A 155 -14.17 -17.35 15.06
C GLY A 155 -13.12 -16.25 15.27
N GLU A 156 -12.33 -15.87 14.25
CA GLU A 156 -11.31 -14.80 14.35
C GLU A 156 -11.55 -13.74 13.27
N GLN A 157 -11.94 -12.53 13.70
CA GLN A 157 -12.10 -11.41 12.78
C GLN A 157 -10.73 -10.90 12.33
N GLY A 158 -10.48 -10.91 11.02
CA GLY A 158 -9.34 -10.21 10.44
C GLY A 158 -9.57 -8.70 10.47
N LYS A 159 -8.67 -7.94 11.08
CA LYS A 159 -8.76 -6.47 11.16
C LYS A 159 -7.65 -5.84 10.31
N PRO A 160 -7.97 -5.23 9.15
CA PRO A 160 -6.96 -4.56 8.33
C PRO A 160 -6.24 -3.42 9.06
N THR A 161 -7.01 -2.65 9.85
CA THR A 161 -6.51 -1.50 10.59
C THR A 161 -6.93 -1.59 12.07
N PRO A 162 -6.25 -2.42 12.87
CA PRO A 162 -6.66 -2.67 14.26
C PRO A 162 -6.50 -1.45 15.18
N ALA A 163 -5.61 -0.53 14.83
CA ALA A 163 -5.43 0.74 15.54
C ALA A 163 -6.56 1.76 15.27
N GLY A 164 -7.45 1.50 14.29
CA GLY A 164 -8.43 2.47 13.81
C GLY A 164 -7.81 3.56 12.92
N MET A 165 -8.46 4.73 12.88
CA MET A 165 -8.00 5.87 12.07
C MET A 165 -6.62 6.33 12.52
N HIS A 166 -5.66 6.36 11.61
CA HIS A 166 -4.28 6.78 11.88
C HIS A 166 -3.69 7.48 10.66
N ARG A 167 -2.52 8.11 10.86
CA ARG A 167 -1.63 8.53 9.78
C ARG A 167 -0.39 7.65 9.85
N ASP A 168 0.19 7.33 8.70
CA ASP A 168 1.37 6.45 8.65
C ASP A 168 2.66 7.11 9.13
N GLY A 169 2.68 8.45 9.23
CA GLY A 169 3.87 9.21 9.61
C GLY A 169 4.86 9.43 8.47
N VAL A 170 4.38 9.36 7.21
CA VAL A 170 5.17 9.55 5.98
C VAL A 170 4.52 10.60 5.07
N ASP A 171 5.27 11.14 4.11
CA ASP A 171 4.79 12.19 3.21
C ASP A 171 3.69 11.71 2.25
N TYR A 172 3.86 10.51 1.69
CA TYR A 172 2.92 9.91 0.74
C TYR A 172 2.84 8.40 0.90
N VAL A 173 1.66 7.84 0.61
CA VAL A 173 1.38 6.39 0.69
C VAL A 173 0.67 5.96 -0.58
N LEU A 174 1.09 4.82 -1.14
CA LEU A 174 0.32 4.05 -2.11
C LEU A 174 -0.17 2.76 -1.45
N VAL A 175 -1.49 2.59 -1.35
CA VAL A 175 -2.10 1.31 -0.96
C VAL A 175 -2.56 0.59 -2.22
N LEU A 176 -1.89 -0.50 -2.57
CA LEU A 176 -2.21 -1.31 -3.75
C LEU A 176 -2.90 -2.61 -3.33
N LEU A 177 -4.16 -2.79 -3.73
CA LEU A 177 -4.86 -4.06 -3.52
C LEU A 177 -4.34 -5.12 -4.49
N VAL A 178 -3.62 -6.12 -3.97
CA VAL A 178 -3.07 -7.21 -4.79
C VAL A 178 -4.10 -8.30 -5.07
N ASN A 179 -4.83 -8.72 -4.04
CA ASN A 179 -5.85 -9.77 -4.15
C ASN A 179 -6.86 -9.66 -3.01
N ARG A 180 -8.08 -10.14 -3.26
CA ARG A 180 -9.12 -10.40 -2.25
C ARG A 180 -9.86 -11.67 -2.63
N ARG A 181 -10.18 -12.52 -1.64
CA ARG A 181 -10.90 -13.76 -1.87
C ARG A 181 -11.81 -14.06 -0.69
N ASN A 182 -13.08 -14.37 -0.98
CA ASN A 182 -14.06 -14.81 0.01
C ASN A 182 -14.19 -13.88 1.24
N ILE A 183 -14.11 -12.57 1.03
CA ILE A 183 -14.29 -11.57 2.09
C ILE A 183 -15.72 -11.03 2.05
N ARG A 184 -16.39 -10.99 3.21
CA ARG A 184 -17.72 -10.39 3.34
C ARG A 184 -17.66 -8.86 3.37
N THR A 185 -16.54 -8.30 3.86
CA THR A 185 -16.29 -6.86 4.03
C THR A 185 -14.80 -6.56 3.81
N GLY A 186 -14.44 -5.28 3.69
CA GLY A 186 -13.05 -4.84 3.44
C GLY A 186 -12.97 -3.37 3.02
N THR A 187 -13.83 -2.55 3.59
CA THR A 187 -14.03 -1.16 3.19
C THR A 187 -12.88 -0.30 3.71
N THR A 188 -12.24 0.46 2.83
CA THR A 188 -11.31 1.53 3.20
C THR A 188 -12.12 2.81 3.37
N THR A 189 -11.98 3.46 4.53
CA THR A 189 -12.59 4.77 4.80
C THR A 189 -11.48 5.80 4.93
N LEU A 190 -11.56 6.86 4.13
CA LEU A 190 -10.67 8.02 4.25
C LEU A 190 -11.35 9.10 5.08
N HIS A 191 -10.57 9.81 5.87
CA HIS A 191 -11.05 10.93 6.67
C HIS A 191 -10.13 12.13 6.44
N ASP A 192 -10.71 13.33 6.48
CA ASP A 192 -9.92 14.57 6.43
C ASP A 192 -9.15 14.81 7.74
N LEU A 193 -8.38 15.90 7.79
CA LEU A 193 -7.61 16.27 8.98
C LEU A 193 -8.49 16.55 10.21
N ASP A 194 -9.77 16.88 10.00
CA ASP A 194 -10.80 17.11 11.02
C ASP A 194 -11.55 15.81 11.40
N ARG A 195 -11.08 14.65 10.92
CA ARG A 195 -11.68 13.31 11.10
C ARG A 195 -13.06 13.14 10.48
N ARG A 196 -13.50 14.04 9.60
CA ARG A 196 -14.77 13.88 8.88
C ARG A 196 -14.62 12.79 7.82
N PRO A 197 -15.58 11.86 7.70
CA PRO A 197 -15.51 10.81 6.69
C PRO A 197 -15.62 11.41 5.29
N LEU A 198 -14.68 11.05 4.42
CA LEU A 198 -14.64 11.44 3.01
C LEU A 198 -15.38 10.43 2.10
N GLY A 199 -15.97 9.40 2.70
CA GLY A 199 -16.80 8.38 2.05
C GLY A 199 -16.26 6.95 2.25
N PRO A 200 -17.11 5.93 2.37
CA PRO A 200 -16.68 4.54 2.39
C PRO A 200 -16.38 4.04 0.98
N PHE A 201 -15.25 3.35 0.79
CA PHE A 201 -14.94 2.65 -0.45
C PHE A 201 -14.77 1.15 -0.19
N THR A 202 -15.54 0.32 -0.89
CA THR A 202 -15.34 -1.13 -0.90
C THR A 202 -14.85 -1.50 -2.30
N PRO A 203 -13.62 -2.04 -2.46
CA PRO A 203 -13.19 -2.57 -3.74
C PRO A 203 -14.20 -3.60 -4.26
N PRO A 204 -14.42 -3.76 -5.57
CA PRO A 204 -15.27 -4.83 -6.08
C PRO A 204 -14.64 -6.20 -5.81
N ASP A 205 -15.45 -7.23 -5.59
CA ASP A 205 -14.99 -8.62 -5.61
C ASP A 205 -14.50 -8.99 -7.02
N HIS A 206 -13.42 -9.76 -7.11
CA HIS A 206 -13.16 -10.48 -8.36
C HIS A 206 -14.33 -11.45 -8.55
N PRO A 207 -15.00 -11.50 -9.72
CA PRO A 207 -15.96 -12.56 -9.96
C PRO A 207 -15.19 -13.87 -9.85
N ALA A 208 -15.48 -14.63 -8.79
CA ALA A 208 -15.12 -16.03 -8.74
C ALA A 208 -15.74 -16.65 -9.99
N ALA A 209 -14.91 -17.21 -10.85
CA ALA A 209 -15.37 -18.17 -11.84
C ALA A 209 -16.19 -19.22 -11.07
N ARG A 210 -17.50 -19.15 -11.21
CA ARG A 210 -18.38 -20.26 -10.87
C ARG A 210 -18.05 -21.35 -11.89
N ARG A 211 -17.56 -22.48 -11.37
CA ARG A 211 -17.38 -23.81 -11.99
C ARG A 211 -17.34 -23.87 -13.51
#